data_AF-A0A1B1ILF5-F1
#
_entry.id   AF-A0A1B1ILF5-F1
#
_cell.length_a   1.000
_cell.length_b   1.000
_cell.length_c   1.000
_cell.angle_alpha   90.00
_cell.angle_beta   90.00
_cell.angle_gamma   90.00
#
_symmetry.space_group_name_H-M   'P 1'
#
loop_
_entity.id
_entity.type
_entity.pdbx_description
1 polymer ?
#
loop_
_entity_poly.entity_id
_entity_poly.type
_entity_poly.pdbx_seq_one_letter_code
_entity_poly.pdbx_strand_id
1 'polypeptide(L)'
;MKSIWHMILLFLAIIALVTSSIFIVILNFYIQSTNTFIWLNFIVIAISLIYILSFIWNTFSELLKENDFKIIYVGLTLLLFMSVLASGTYLHLYTLRDQQNFTKLNNEDAKSKEFGIIQKIGRDNDVYIKLGNTRTSWALTRLAPIPDSSGASMYLMNGYCSLNYSDVSSQYMKKEMIKNISNKRLLNENLDIPKLSIMMHEFAHCIDIKRDYLTFNINADNSNKTTILGTNAITPKFRSHVKDLITYQEFGSASTLWKEVFADLYMAGYLYINHPGIADQIVQNWSKLREKNAEDDEGHSTSCWLNIAQKLPKPKTNKELITWSDNIRSTSKCKSDFYKS
;
A
#
# COMPACT_ATOMS: atom_id res chain seq x y z
N MET A 1 31.51 36.35 -35.04
CA MET A 1 30.43 35.35 -34.96
C MET A 1 30.65 34.50 -33.71
N LYS A 2 29.74 34.56 -32.73
CA LYS A 2 29.81 33.63 -31.59
C LYS A 2 29.55 32.21 -32.11
N SER A 3 30.40 31.28 -31.70
CA SER A 3 30.31 29.88 -32.10
C SER A 3 28.92 29.35 -31.79
N ILE A 4 28.26 28.75 -32.78
CA ILE A 4 26.93 28.11 -32.69
C ILE A 4 26.81 27.24 -31.41
N TRP A 5 27.92 26.64 -30.97
CA TRP A 5 28.03 25.88 -29.73
C TRP A 5 27.62 26.65 -28.47
N HIS A 6 27.90 27.94 -28.35
CA HIS A 6 27.53 28.73 -27.17
C HIS A 6 26.02 29.02 -27.13
N MET A 7 25.39 29.20 -28.29
CA MET A 7 23.93 29.33 -28.35
C MET A 7 23.23 28.01 -28.04
N ILE A 8 23.77 26.89 -28.53
CA ILE A 8 23.26 25.55 -28.21
C ILE A 8 23.36 25.28 -26.70
N LEU A 9 24.51 25.55 -26.08
CA LEU A 9 24.70 25.35 -24.64
C LEU A 9 23.82 26.28 -23.78
N LEU A 10 23.57 27.52 -24.21
CA LEU A 10 22.63 28.42 -23.52
C LEU A 10 21.20 27.86 -23.56
N PHE A 11 20.75 27.38 -24.72
CA PHE A 11 19.45 26.72 -24.85
C PHE A 11 19.35 25.48 -23.97
N LEU A 12 20.40 24.65 -23.93
CA LEU A 12 20.45 23.47 -23.05
C LEU A 12 20.40 23.85 -21.56
N ALA A 13 21.11 24.91 -21.15
CA ALA A 13 21.07 25.41 -19.77
C ALA A 13 19.68 25.96 -19.39
N ILE A 14 19.00 26.68 -20.29
CA ILE A 14 17.64 27.16 -20.04
C ILE A 14 16.66 25.98 -19.95
N ILE A 15 16.75 25.01 -20.86
CA ILE A 15 15.93 23.80 -20.83
C ILE A 15 16.16 23.04 -19.53
N ALA A 16 17.42 22.82 -19.13
CA ALA A 16 17.77 22.13 -17.89
C ALA A 16 17.26 22.86 -16.64
N LEU A 17 17.36 24.20 -16.61
CA LEU A 17 16.82 25.03 -15.55
C LEU A 17 15.30 24.86 -15.42
N VAL A 18 14.57 24.97 -16.53
CA VAL A 18 13.11 24.86 -16.55
C VAL A 18 12.66 23.45 -16.20
N THR A 19 13.26 22.42 -16.80
CA THR A 19 12.89 21.03 -16.54
C THR A 19 13.20 20.64 -15.11
N SER A 20 14.39 20.94 -14.56
CA SER A 20 14.71 20.65 -13.16
C SER A 20 13.83 21.44 -12.19
N SER A 21 13.42 22.67 -12.51
CA SER A 21 12.48 23.43 -11.68
C SER A 21 11.09 22.79 -11.67
N ILE A 22 10.60 22.35 -12.84
CA ILE A 22 9.34 21.61 -12.96
C ILE A 22 9.44 20.26 -12.23
N PHE A 23 10.56 19.54 -12.34
CA PHE A 23 10.78 18.29 -11.62
C PHE A 23 10.81 18.51 -10.12
N ILE A 24 11.46 19.56 -9.60
CA ILE A 24 11.43 19.88 -8.17
C ILE A 24 9.99 20.13 -7.71
N VAL A 25 9.19 20.85 -8.49
CA VAL A 25 7.75 21.03 -8.21
C VAL A 25 7.04 19.68 -8.23
N ILE A 26 7.12 18.92 -9.32
CA ILE A 26 6.44 17.63 -9.46
C ILE A 26 6.84 16.65 -8.35
N LEU A 27 8.14 16.53 -8.06
CA LEU A 27 8.65 15.68 -6.98
C LEU A 27 8.12 16.17 -5.62
N ASN A 28 8.25 17.46 -5.30
CA ASN A 28 7.76 17.97 -4.01
C ASN A 28 6.24 17.86 -3.82
N PHE A 29 5.46 17.97 -4.89
CA PHE A 29 3.99 17.94 -4.80
C PHE A 29 3.40 16.53 -4.94
N TYR A 30 4.04 15.64 -5.71
CA TYR A 30 3.44 14.38 -6.15
C TYR A 30 4.26 13.12 -5.84
N ILE A 31 5.58 13.19 -5.59
CA ILE A 31 6.45 11.99 -5.44
C ILE A 31 7.39 12.12 -4.24
N GLN A 32 7.32 11.18 -3.30
CA GLN A 32 8.31 11.10 -2.22
C GLN A 32 9.68 10.64 -2.78
N SER A 33 10.48 11.58 -3.28
CA SER A 33 11.77 11.28 -3.88
C SER A 33 12.85 11.08 -2.82
N THR A 34 13.87 10.29 -3.13
CA THR A 34 15.07 10.21 -2.29
C THR A 34 15.74 11.58 -2.22
N ASN A 35 16.27 11.95 -1.04
CA ASN A 35 16.98 13.23 -0.86
C ASN A 35 18.03 13.45 -1.97
N THR A 36 18.68 12.38 -2.43
CA THR A 36 19.68 12.38 -3.50
C THR A 36 19.15 12.93 -4.84
N PHE A 37 17.91 12.59 -5.23
CA PHE A 37 17.35 13.01 -6.52
C PHE A 37 16.89 14.48 -6.51
N ILE A 38 16.41 14.96 -5.36
CA ILE A 38 16.16 16.40 -5.13
C ILE A 38 17.47 17.19 -5.21
N TRP A 39 18.52 16.73 -4.53
CA TRP A 39 19.84 17.38 -4.57
C TRP A 39 20.42 17.44 -5.98
N LEU A 40 20.28 16.37 -6.77
CA LEU A 40 20.71 16.36 -8.17
C LEU A 40 20.03 17.48 -8.98
N ASN A 41 18.71 17.66 -8.83
CA ASN A 41 17.98 18.71 -9.55
C ASN A 41 18.39 20.11 -9.09
N PHE A 42 18.67 20.32 -7.79
CA PHE A 42 19.25 21.58 -7.32
C PHE A 42 20.64 21.86 -7.91
N ILE A 43 21.48 20.83 -8.03
CA ILE A 43 22.81 20.96 -8.67
C ILE A 43 22.68 21.34 -10.14
N VAL A 44 21.75 20.71 -10.89
CA VAL A 44 21.50 21.03 -12.29
C VAL A 44 21.01 22.47 -12.47
N ILE A 45 20.13 22.95 -11.58
CA ILE A 45 19.69 24.35 -11.56
C ILE A 45 20.87 25.29 -11.31
N ALA A 46 21.71 24.99 -10.31
CA ALA A 46 22.86 25.81 -9.98
C ALA A 46 23.87 25.91 -11.15
N ILE A 47 24.21 24.78 -11.77
CA ILE A 47 25.11 24.74 -12.94
C ILE A 47 24.51 25.53 -14.11
N SER A 48 23.21 25.37 -14.37
CA SER A 48 22.52 26.06 -15.46
C SER A 48 22.52 27.57 -15.26
N LEU A 49 22.27 28.04 -14.02
CA LEU A 49 22.31 29.46 -13.68
C LEU A 49 23.73 30.04 -13.79
N ILE A 50 24.75 29.32 -13.30
CA ILE A 50 26.15 29.73 -13.44
C ILE A 50 26.51 29.89 -14.92
N TYR A 51 26.08 28.96 -15.78
CA TYR A 51 26.33 29.03 -17.22
C TYR A 51 25.62 30.22 -17.87
N ILE A 52 24.34 30.43 -17.58
CA ILE A 52 23.54 31.55 -18.11
C ILE A 52 24.18 32.90 -17.68
N LEU A 53 24.57 33.02 -16.42
CA LEU A 53 25.24 34.21 -15.89
C LEU A 53 26.58 34.47 -16.58
N SER A 54 27.41 33.43 -16.74
CA SER A 54 28.69 33.52 -17.46
C SER A 54 28.49 33.91 -18.93
N PHE A 55 27.45 33.37 -19.59
CA PHE A 55 27.11 33.76 -20.95
C PHE A 55 26.69 35.23 -21.06
N ILE A 56 25.85 35.72 -20.14
CA ILE A 56 25.41 37.12 -20.12
C ILE A 56 26.62 38.04 -19.90
N TRP A 57 27.49 37.72 -18.93
CA TRP A 57 28.73 38.45 -18.67
C TRP A 57 29.62 38.54 -19.90
N ASN A 58 29.92 37.40 -20.53
CA ASN A 58 30.76 37.35 -21.73
C ASN A 58 30.09 37.93 -22.99
N THR A 59 28.82 38.31 -22.92
CA THR A 59 28.06 38.81 -24.08
C THR A 59 27.71 40.27 -24.01
N PHE A 60 27.44 40.78 -22.81
CA PHE A 60 26.93 42.11 -22.63
C PHE A 60 27.81 42.95 -21.70
N SER A 61 29.03 42.47 -21.37
CA SER A 61 29.98 43.17 -20.47
C SER A 61 30.37 44.57 -20.95
N GLU A 62 30.40 44.79 -22.25
CA GLU A 62 30.72 46.10 -22.83
C GLU A 62 29.52 47.08 -22.80
N LEU A 63 28.30 46.57 -22.64
CA LEU A 63 27.05 47.33 -22.65
C LEU A 63 26.50 47.62 -21.24
N LEU A 64 26.87 46.80 -20.26
CA LEU A 64 26.39 46.87 -18.88
C LEU A 64 27.52 47.35 -17.96
N LYS A 65 27.23 48.28 -17.05
CA LYS A 65 28.24 48.74 -16.09
C LYS A 65 28.52 47.66 -15.06
N GLU A 66 29.71 47.68 -14.45
CA GLU A 66 30.13 46.69 -13.44
C GLU A 66 29.14 46.57 -12.26
N ASN A 67 28.49 47.68 -11.88
CA ASN A 67 27.43 47.68 -10.87
C ASN A 67 26.15 46.97 -11.33
N ASP A 68 25.80 47.06 -12.63
CA ASP A 68 24.61 46.40 -13.17
C ASP A 68 24.76 44.87 -13.08
N PHE A 69 25.96 44.35 -13.32
CA PHE A 69 26.26 42.92 -13.15
C PHE A 69 26.23 42.47 -11.70
N LYS A 70 26.77 43.26 -10.76
CA LYS A 70 26.70 42.93 -9.33
C LYS A 70 25.25 42.85 -8.88
N ILE A 71 24.39 43.76 -9.34
CA ILE A 71 22.96 43.75 -9.05
C ILE A 71 22.26 42.51 -9.65
N ILE A 72 22.54 42.17 -10.92
CA ILE A 72 21.97 40.98 -11.58
C ILE A 72 22.40 39.70 -10.87
N TYR A 73 23.68 39.57 -10.52
CA TYR A 73 24.22 38.39 -9.85
C TYR A 73 23.65 38.21 -8.44
N VAL A 74 23.61 39.30 -7.66
CA VAL A 74 23.01 39.31 -6.32
C VAL A 74 21.51 39.00 -6.40
N GLY A 75 20.80 39.60 -7.36
CA GLY A 75 19.38 39.35 -7.59
C GLY A 75 19.07 37.89 -7.94
N LEU A 76 19.82 37.28 -8.86
CA LEU A 76 19.63 35.88 -9.24
C LEU A 76 20.03 34.90 -8.12
N THR A 77 21.08 35.21 -7.36
CA THR A 77 21.50 34.40 -6.21
C THR A 77 20.45 34.45 -5.09
N LEU A 78 19.91 35.63 -4.79
CA LEU A 78 18.82 35.81 -3.83
C LEU A 78 17.56 35.07 -4.28
N LEU A 79 17.18 35.18 -5.56
CA LEU A 79 16.03 34.46 -6.11
C LEU A 79 16.20 32.94 -5.95
N LEU A 80 17.36 32.39 -6.30
CA LEU A 80 17.65 30.96 -6.14
C LEU A 80 17.57 30.54 -4.67
N PHE A 81 18.20 31.29 -3.77
CA PHE A 81 18.19 31.03 -2.34
C PHE A 81 16.76 31.04 -1.78
N MET A 82 15.94 32.03 -2.17
CA MET A 82 14.54 32.12 -1.79
C MET A 82 13.71 30.96 -2.38
N SER A 83 13.98 30.54 -3.62
CA SER A 83 13.32 29.37 -4.22
C SER A 83 13.67 28.08 -3.47
N VAL A 84 14.93 27.86 -3.08
CA VAL A 84 15.35 26.69 -2.29
C VAL A 84 14.69 26.70 -0.92
N LEU A 85 14.74 27.84 -0.21
CA LEU A 85 14.14 27.98 1.11
C LEU A 85 12.61 27.80 1.09
N ALA A 86 11.93 28.42 0.13
CA ALA A 86 10.50 28.24 -0.07
C ALA A 86 10.18 26.76 -0.33
N SER A 87 10.91 26.11 -1.25
CA SER A 87 10.68 24.69 -1.58
C SER A 87 10.84 23.78 -0.37
N GLY A 88 11.91 23.95 0.42
CA GLY A 88 12.14 23.17 1.64
C GLY A 88 11.07 23.41 2.71
N THR A 89 10.65 24.66 2.88
CA THR A 89 9.59 25.05 3.82
C THR A 89 8.24 24.46 3.41
N TYR A 90 7.86 24.58 2.14
CA TYR A 90 6.65 23.97 1.61
C TYR A 90 6.65 22.46 1.80
N LEU A 91 7.75 21.77 1.49
CA LEU A 91 7.88 20.32 1.69
C LEU A 91 7.67 19.93 3.17
N HIS A 92 8.27 20.68 4.10
CA HIS A 92 8.09 20.44 5.52
C HIS A 92 6.62 20.63 5.95
N LEU A 93 6.00 21.74 5.56
CA LEU A 93 4.59 22.03 5.85
C LEU A 93 3.65 20.97 5.26
N TYR A 94 3.94 20.49 4.05
CA TYR A 94 3.17 19.43 3.41
C TYR A 94 3.31 18.09 4.12
N THR A 95 4.53 17.73 4.52
CA THR A 95 4.78 16.51 5.30
C THR A 95 4.03 16.56 6.63
N LEU A 96 4.06 17.71 7.31
CA LEU A 96 3.32 17.92 8.55
C LEU A 96 1.81 17.79 8.35
N ARG A 97 1.25 18.40 7.30
CA ARG A 97 -0.18 18.28 6.95
C ARG A 97 -0.60 16.83 6.76
N ASP A 98 0.20 16.04 6.02
CA ASP A 98 -0.15 14.64 5.76
C ASP A 98 -0.03 13.78 7.00
N GLN A 99 1.00 14.00 7.82
CA GLN A 99 1.14 13.33 9.11
C GLN A 99 -0.03 13.67 10.05
N GLN A 100 -0.49 14.92 10.06
CA GLN A 100 -1.67 15.33 10.81
C GLN A 100 -2.93 14.65 10.29
N ASN A 101 -3.15 14.65 8.97
CA ASN A 101 -4.29 13.97 8.34
C ASN A 101 -4.28 12.47 8.63
N PHE A 102 -3.12 11.81 8.50
CA PHE A 102 -2.95 10.42 8.88
C PHE A 102 -3.33 10.18 10.32
N THR A 103 -2.76 10.96 11.23
CA THR A 103 -2.96 10.78 12.67
C THR A 103 -4.42 10.95 13.02
N LYS A 104 -5.10 11.92 12.40
CA LYS A 104 -6.54 12.11 12.55
C LYS A 104 -7.33 10.89 12.06
N LEU A 105 -7.13 10.45 10.82
CA LEU A 105 -7.84 9.32 10.23
C LEU A 105 -7.56 8.02 11.01
N ASN A 106 -6.31 7.77 11.37
CA ASN A 106 -5.90 6.59 12.15
C ASN A 106 -6.52 6.61 13.56
N ASN A 107 -6.69 7.78 14.17
CA ASN A 107 -7.40 7.92 15.45
C ASN A 107 -8.91 7.70 15.31
N GLU A 108 -9.51 8.10 14.18
CA GLU A 108 -10.91 7.83 13.86
C GLU A 108 -11.12 6.32 13.65
N ASP A 109 -10.22 5.67 12.90
CA ASP A 109 -10.21 4.22 12.69
C ASP A 109 -9.99 3.46 14.01
N ALA A 110 -9.09 3.92 14.87
CA ALA A 110 -8.82 3.31 16.18
C ALA A 110 -10.07 3.30 17.08
N LYS A 111 -10.95 4.29 16.91
CA LYS A 111 -12.21 4.42 17.65
C LYS A 111 -13.40 3.79 16.92
N SER A 112 -13.21 3.27 15.72
CA SER A 112 -14.27 2.68 14.92
C SER A 112 -14.75 1.35 15.51
N LYS A 113 -16.05 1.05 15.34
CA LYS A 113 -16.62 -0.23 15.80
C LYS A 113 -16.02 -1.39 15.01
N GLU A 114 -15.75 -1.16 13.73
CA GLU A 114 -15.19 -2.13 12.79
C GLU A 114 -13.80 -2.58 13.27
N PHE A 115 -12.92 -1.64 13.60
CA PHE A 115 -11.60 -1.98 14.13
C PHE A 115 -11.70 -2.66 15.51
N GLY A 116 -12.62 -2.22 16.37
CA GLY A 116 -12.88 -2.87 17.65
C GLY A 116 -13.28 -4.35 17.52
N ILE A 117 -14.04 -4.70 16.49
CA ILE A 117 -14.39 -6.08 16.13
C ILE A 117 -13.14 -6.87 15.73
N ILE A 118 -12.29 -6.31 14.85
CA ILE A 118 -11.03 -6.96 14.45
C ILE A 118 -10.12 -7.23 15.65
N GLN A 119 -9.97 -6.24 16.55
CA GLN A 119 -9.19 -6.43 17.76
C GLN A 119 -9.77 -7.50 18.68
N LYS A 120 -11.10 -7.60 18.78
CA LYS A 120 -11.76 -8.64 19.57
C LYS A 120 -11.45 -10.02 19.01
N ILE A 121 -11.65 -10.23 17.70
CA ILE A 121 -11.41 -11.52 17.05
C ILE A 121 -9.92 -11.87 17.08
N GLY A 122 -9.04 -10.86 16.96
CA GLY A 122 -7.61 -11.01 17.18
C GLY A 122 -7.30 -11.60 18.54
N ARG A 123 -7.82 -11.01 19.63
CA ARG A 123 -7.65 -11.54 20.99
C ARG A 123 -8.22 -12.95 21.16
N ASP A 124 -9.38 -13.23 20.58
CA ASP A 124 -9.99 -14.57 20.61
C ASP A 124 -9.14 -15.61 19.86
N ASN A 125 -8.17 -15.16 19.05
CA ASN A 125 -7.21 -15.95 18.30
C ASN A 125 -5.77 -15.74 18.81
N ASP A 126 -5.54 -15.18 20.00
CA ASP A 126 -4.20 -14.93 20.55
C ASP A 126 -3.30 -14.08 19.64
N VAL A 127 -3.90 -13.17 18.87
CA VAL A 127 -3.21 -12.22 18.00
C VAL A 127 -3.49 -10.80 18.45
N TYR A 128 -2.43 -10.07 18.80
CA TYR A 128 -2.54 -8.63 19.02
C TYR A 128 -2.60 -7.90 17.66
N ILE A 129 -3.64 -7.09 17.47
CA ILE A 129 -3.81 -6.24 16.28
C ILE A 129 -3.73 -4.78 16.68
N LYS A 130 -2.90 -4.03 15.96
CA LYS A 130 -2.83 -2.57 16.06
C LYS A 130 -2.95 -1.94 14.68
N LEU A 131 -3.37 -0.68 14.65
CA LEU A 131 -3.25 0.09 13.43
C LEU A 131 -1.78 0.42 13.16
N GLY A 132 -1.42 0.43 11.88
CA GLY A 132 -0.10 0.86 11.47
C GLY A 132 0.15 2.33 11.70
N ASN A 133 1.39 2.73 11.46
CA ASN A 133 1.85 4.10 11.61
C ASN A 133 2.42 4.62 10.28
N THR A 134 2.89 5.86 10.27
CA THR A 134 3.45 6.52 9.09
C THR A 134 4.67 5.82 8.47
N ARG A 135 5.32 4.89 9.19
CA ARG A 135 6.44 4.07 8.67
C ARG A 135 6.00 2.76 8.04
N THR A 136 4.80 2.29 8.39
CA THR A 136 4.29 0.97 7.98
C THR A 136 3.05 1.10 7.10
N SER A 137 2.46 2.29 7.01
CA SER A 137 1.23 2.56 6.26
C SER A 137 1.52 3.28 4.97
N TRP A 138 1.17 2.64 3.85
CA TRP A 138 1.21 3.25 2.52
C TRP A 138 0.05 4.23 2.27
N ALA A 139 -0.90 4.31 3.20
CA ALA A 139 -2.08 5.19 3.12
C ALA A 139 -1.74 6.70 3.00
N LEU A 140 -0.47 7.08 3.10
CA LEU A 140 0.02 8.46 2.95
C LEU A 140 0.96 8.69 1.78
N THR A 141 1.27 7.68 0.97
CA THR A 141 1.98 7.99 -0.27
C THR A 141 1.03 8.81 -1.13
N ARG A 142 1.30 10.12 -1.30
CA ARG A 142 0.65 11.02 -2.27
C ARG A 142 0.79 10.57 -3.73
N LEU A 143 1.37 9.40 -3.95
CA LEU A 143 1.39 8.72 -5.21
C LEU A 143 -0.07 8.45 -5.60
N ALA A 144 -0.61 9.33 -6.44
CA ALA A 144 -1.75 9.02 -7.28
C ALA A 144 -1.50 7.66 -7.94
N PRO A 145 -2.55 6.86 -8.11
CA PRO A 145 -2.55 5.42 -7.82
C PRO A 145 -1.29 4.76 -8.37
N ILE A 146 -0.39 4.33 -7.48
CA ILE A 146 0.62 3.37 -7.92
C ILE A 146 -0.20 2.13 -8.30
N PRO A 147 -0.01 1.56 -9.50
CA PRO A 147 -0.39 0.18 -9.72
C PRO A 147 0.11 -0.65 -8.53
N ASP A 148 -0.76 -1.45 -7.92
CA ASP A 148 -0.47 -2.26 -6.72
C ASP A 148 -0.39 -1.52 -5.36
N SER A 149 -0.71 -0.22 -5.26
CA SER A 149 -0.94 0.39 -3.93
C SER A 149 -2.27 -0.09 -3.34
N SER A 150 -2.21 -1.03 -2.39
CA SER A 150 -3.44 -1.56 -1.78
C SER A 150 -4.08 -0.56 -0.83
N GLY A 151 -5.42 -0.44 -0.90
CA GLY A 151 -6.20 0.43 -0.02
C GLY A 151 -6.24 -0.02 1.44
N ALA A 152 -5.85 -1.27 1.69
CA ALA A 152 -5.62 -1.82 3.02
C ALA A 152 -4.44 -2.81 2.95
N SER A 153 -3.76 -3.04 4.06
CA SER A 153 -2.69 -4.05 4.11
C SER A 153 -2.48 -4.56 5.51
N MET A 154 -2.00 -5.80 5.63
CA MET A 154 -1.57 -6.38 6.88
C MET A 154 -0.07 -6.62 6.91
N TYR A 155 0.61 -6.07 7.91
CA TYR A 155 2.02 -6.34 8.17
C TYR A 155 2.19 -7.24 9.37
N LEU A 156 2.99 -8.29 9.21
CA LEU A 156 3.45 -9.11 10.30
C LEU A 156 4.60 -8.41 11.02
N MET A 157 4.48 -8.30 12.34
CA MET A 157 5.49 -7.74 13.20
C MET A 157 5.87 -8.79 14.25
N ASN A 158 6.92 -8.51 15.03
CA ASN A 158 7.34 -9.42 16.09
C ASN A 158 6.27 -9.47 17.20
N GLY A 159 5.45 -10.53 17.20
CA GLY A 159 4.43 -10.80 18.21
C GLY A 159 3.10 -10.08 18.02
N TYR A 160 2.88 -9.40 16.89
CA TYR A 160 1.60 -8.74 16.59
C TYR A 160 1.45 -8.47 15.09
N CYS A 161 0.24 -8.12 14.65
CA CYS A 161 -0.02 -7.69 13.28
C CYS A 161 -0.48 -6.23 13.22
N SER A 162 -0.02 -5.54 12.18
CA SER A 162 -0.26 -4.13 11.95
C SER A 162 -1.19 -3.95 10.75
N LEU A 163 -2.42 -3.53 11.01
CA LEU A 163 -3.42 -3.23 9.99
C LEU A 163 -3.25 -1.80 9.49
N ASN A 164 -3.10 -1.63 8.19
CA ASN A 164 -3.26 -0.35 7.53
C ASN A 164 -4.58 -0.34 6.78
N TYR A 165 -5.27 0.79 6.85
CA TYR A 165 -6.50 1.01 6.13
C TYR A 165 -6.54 2.46 5.65
N SER A 166 -7.01 2.66 4.42
CA SER A 166 -7.30 3.97 3.85
C SER A 166 -8.71 3.94 3.29
N ASP A 167 -9.60 4.74 3.89
CA ASP A 167 -10.95 4.86 3.39
C ASP A 167 -10.98 5.47 1.99
N VAL A 168 -10.06 6.41 1.70
CA VAL A 168 -9.93 7.08 0.40
C VAL A 168 -9.51 6.08 -0.68
N SER A 169 -8.48 5.28 -0.40
CA SER A 169 -7.95 4.30 -1.37
C SER A 169 -8.89 3.11 -1.56
N SER A 170 -9.78 2.85 -0.60
CA SER A 170 -10.72 1.73 -0.64
C SER A 170 -12.10 2.08 -1.20
N GLN A 171 -12.37 3.34 -1.58
CA GLN A 171 -13.71 3.80 -2.02
C GLN A 171 -14.29 2.95 -3.15
N TYR A 172 -13.49 2.63 -4.17
CA TYR A 172 -13.95 1.84 -5.31
C TYR A 172 -14.37 0.44 -4.87
N MET A 173 -13.54 -0.26 -4.09
CA MET A 173 -13.84 -1.58 -3.54
C MET A 173 -15.10 -1.55 -2.69
N LYS A 174 -15.23 -0.56 -1.79
CA LYS A 174 -16.41 -0.40 -0.93
C LYS A 174 -17.69 -0.25 -1.75
N LYS A 175 -17.65 0.59 -2.80
CA LYS A 175 -18.79 0.83 -3.68
C LYS A 175 -19.22 -0.42 -4.45
N GLU A 176 -18.26 -1.18 -4.99
CA GLU A 176 -18.59 -2.42 -5.71
C GLU A 176 -19.11 -3.50 -4.75
N MET A 177 -18.57 -3.64 -3.53
CA MET A 177 -19.06 -4.59 -2.52
C MET A 177 -20.55 -4.42 -2.22
N ILE A 178 -21.03 -3.18 -2.09
CA ILE A 178 -22.44 -2.88 -1.74
C ILE A 178 -23.36 -2.67 -2.93
N LYS A 179 -22.86 -2.90 -4.14
CA LYS A 179 -23.63 -2.69 -5.36
C LYS A 179 -24.93 -3.49 -5.32
N ASN A 180 -26.04 -2.85 -5.66
CA ASN A 180 -27.38 -3.45 -5.62
C ASN A 180 -27.88 -3.88 -4.22
N ILE A 181 -27.23 -3.44 -3.13
CA ILE A 181 -27.75 -3.57 -1.77
C ILE A 181 -28.45 -2.26 -1.41
N SER A 182 -29.68 -2.34 -0.89
CA SER A 182 -30.44 -1.14 -0.55
C SER A 182 -29.86 -0.44 0.69
N ASN A 183 -29.87 0.89 0.68
CA ASN A 183 -29.41 1.70 1.82
C ASN A 183 -30.12 1.33 3.13
N LYS A 184 -31.42 0.97 3.08
CA LYS A 184 -32.16 0.51 4.26
C LYS A 184 -31.53 -0.74 4.89
N ARG A 185 -31.11 -1.72 4.08
CA ARG A 185 -30.47 -2.94 4.60
C ARG A 185 -29.08 -2.64 5.17
N LEU A 186 -28.31 -1.78 4.51
CA LEU A 186 -27.00 -1.35 5.01
C LEU A 186 -27.11 -0.59 6.34
N LEU A 187 -28.07 0.31 6.47
CA LEU A 187 -28.32 1.06 7.71
C LEU A 187 -28.74 0.16 8.89
N ASN A 188 -29.46 -0.92 8.61
CA ASN A 188 -29.88 -1.88 9.65
C ASN A 188 -28.69 -2.60 10.31
N GLU A 189 -27.55 -2.69 9.65
CA GLU A 189 -26.34 -3.32 10.21
C GLU A 189 -25.64 -2.45 11.27
N ASN A 190 -25.92 -1.14 11.29
CA ASN A 190 -25.33 -0.17 12.24
C ASN A 190 -23.78 -0.19 12.27
N LEU A 191 -23.17 -0.56 11.14
CA LEU A 191 -21.73 -0.72 10.90
C LEU A 191 -21.41 -0.39 9.43
N ASP A 192 -20.18 0.07 9.16
CA ASP A 192 -19.63 0.14 7.81
C ASP A 192 -19.14 -1.25 7.39
N ILE A 193 -20.08 -2.05 6.88
CA ILE A 193 -19.81 -3.45 6.49
C ILE A 193 -18.71 -3.58 5.44
N PRO A 194 -18.64 -2.73 4.39
CA PRO A 194 -17.53 -2.78 3.44
C PRO A 194 -16.17 -2.56 4.09
N LYS A 195 -16.05 -1.55 4.96
CA LYS A 195 -14.83 -1.32 5.74
C LYS A 195 -14.47 -2.52 6.60
N LEU A 196 -15.42 -3.07 7.34
CA LEU A 196 -15.22 -4.27 8.16
C LEU A 196 -14.77 -5.46 7.32
N SER A 197 -15.34 -5.64 6.13
CA SER A 197 -15.04 -6.75 5.23
C SER A 197 -13.60 -6.66 4.73
N ILE A 198 -13.16 -5.48 4.29
CA ILE A 198 -11.77 -5.24 3.87
C ILE A 198 -10.82 -5.48 5.05
N MET A 199 -11.10 -4.92 6.23
CA MET A 199 -10.25 -5.14 7.41
C MET A 199 -10.20 -6.61 7.84
N MET A 200 -11.31 -7.35 7.68
CA MET A 200 -11.39 -8.78 7.98
C MET A 200 -10.54 -9.62 7.02
N HIS A 201 -10.57 -9.28 5.73
CA HIS A 201 -9.71 -9.90 4.71
C HIS A 201 -8.23 -9.69 5.09
N GLU A 202 -7.82 -8.46 5.37
CA GLU A 202 -6.44 -8.17 5.79
C GLU A 202 -6.05 -8.92 7.07
N PHE A 203 -6.95 -8.94 8.06
CA PHE A 203 -6.76 -9.68 9.30
C PHE A 203 -6.56 -11.19 9.05
N ALA A 204 -7.25 -11.75 8.06
CA ALA A 204 -7.13 -13.16 7.72
C ALA A 204 -5.74 -13.53 7.19
N HIS A 205 -5.01 -12.63 6.51
CA HIS A 205 -3.60 -12.88 6.18
C HIS A 205 -2.74 -13.08 7.43
N CYS A 206 -2.96 -12.26 8.46
CA CYS A 206 -2.29 -12.42 9.74
C CYS A 206 -2.65 -13.76 10.36
N ILE A 207 -3.93 -14.15 10.37
CA ILE A 207 -4.37 -15.45 10.90
C ILE A 207 -3.74 -16.63 10.14
N ASP A 208 -3.65 -16.56 8.81
CA ASP A 208 -3.06 -17.62 7.99
C ASP A 208 -1.60 -17.82 8.36
N ILE A 209 -0.82 -16.73 8.37
CA ILE A 209 0.63 -16.79 8.59
C ILE A 209 0.99 -17.00 10.06
N LYS A 210 0.17 -16.57 11.02
CA LYS A 210 0.43 -16.83 12.46
C LYS A 210 0.67 -18.32 12.70
N ARG A 211 -0.03 -19.19 11.96
CA ARG A 211 0.03 -20.65 12.15
C ARG A 211 1.37 -21.24 11.76
N ASP A 212 2.19 -20.48 11.03
CA ASP A 212 3.46 -20.94 10.49
C ASP A 212 4.67 -20.39 11.26
N TYR A 213 4.49 -19.38 12.13
CA TYR A 213 5.59 -18.69 12.80
C TYR A 213 5.57 -18.84 14.33
N LEU A 214 6.74 -19.13 14.91
CA LEU A 214 6.92 -19.22 16.36
C LEU A 214 6.64 -17.89 17.09
N THR A 215 6.92 -16.74 16.46
CA THR A 215 6.75 -15.42 17.08
C THR A 215 5.29 -15.11 17.47
N PHE A 216 4.33 -15.80 16.86
CA PHE A 216 2.91 -15.73 17.20
C PHE A 216 2.43 -16.89 18.10
N ASN A 217 3.28 -17.88 18.34
CA ASN A 217 2.98 -19.07 19.12
C ASN A 217 4.09 -19.29 20.16
N ILE A 218 4.33 -18.27 21.01
CA ILE A 218 5.41 -18.28 22.00
C ILE A 218 5.34 -19.45 23.00
N ASN A 219 4.16 -20.07 23.14
CA ASN A 219 3.90 -21.21 24.00
C ASN A 219 3.98 -22.56 23.26
N ALA A 220 4.28 -22.57 21.96
CA ALA A 220 4.43 -23.82 21.21
C ALA A 220 5.70 -24.55 21.64
N ASP A 221 5.59 -25.87 21.83
CA ASP A 221 6.76 -26.72 22.07
C ASP A 221 7.65 -26.70 20.83
N ASN A 222 8.79 -26.04 20.94
CA ASN A 222 9.76 -25.88 19.86
C ASN A 222 11.16 -26.32 20.31
N SER A 223 11.24 -27.59 20.72
CA SER A 223 12.48 -28.29 21.07
C SER A 223 13.58 -28.18 20.00
N ASN A 224 13.21 -27.97 18.73
CA ASN A 224 14.13 -27.84 17.60
C ASN A 224 14.59 -26.39 17.29
N LYS A 225 14.16 -25.39 18.07
CA LYS A 225 14.51 -23.96 17.89
C LYS A 225 14.27 -23.40 16.47
N THR A 226 13.26 -23.88 15.74
CA THR A 226 12.97 -23.39 14.38
C THR A 226 12.03 -22.18 14.44
N THR A 227 12.30 -21.12 13.66
CA THR A 227 11.37 -19.96 13.58
C THR A 227 10.05 -20.33 12.89
N ILE A 228 10.07 -21.37 12.05
CA ILE A 228 8.92 -21.88 11.30
C ILE A 228 8.35 -23.11 12.02
N LEU A 229 7.03 -23.09 12.27
CA LEU A 229 6.25 -24.15 12.90
C LEU A 229 5.36 -24.91 11.91
N GLY A 230 5.07 -24.30 10.75
CA GLY A 230 4.11 -24.83 9.79
C GLY A 230 4.28 -24.22 8.40
N THR A 231 3.45 -24.68 7.46
CA THR A 231 3.46 -24.25 6.06
C THR A 231 2.04 -24.07 5.51
N ASN A 232 1.09 -23.65 6.35
CA ASN A 232 -0.32 -23.47 6.00
C ASN A 232 -0.51 -22.37 4.94
N ALA A 233 0.24 -21.28 5.08
CA ALA A 233 0.23 -20.14 4.15
C ALA A 233 1.06 -20.42 2.88
N ILE A 234 1.70 -21.59 2.79
CA ILE A 234 2.44 -22.05 1.62
C ILE A 234 1.55 -23.01 0.81
N THR A 235 1.53 -22.77 -0.50
CA THR A 235 0.82 -23.60 -1.48
C THR A 235 1.29 -25.06 -1.36
N PRO A 236 0.39 -26.06 -1.38
CA PRO A 236 0.72 -27.46 -1.11
C PRO A 236 1.95 -28.02 -1.86
N LYS A 237 2.08 -27.75 -3.17
CA LYS A 237 3.23 -28.21 -3.97
C LYS A 237 4.61 -27.76 -3.47
N PHE A 238 4.68 -26.65 -2.74
CA PHE A 238 5.94 -26.08 -2.28
C PHE A 238 6.30 -26.47 -0.85
N ARG A 239 5.37 -27.06 -0.08
CA ARG A 239 5.55 -27.28 1.37
C ARG A 239 6.76 -28.15 1.71
N SER A 240 7.01 -29.22 0.94
CA SER A 240 8.17 -30.10 1.14
C SER A 240 9.52 -29.43 0.86
N HIS A 241 9.52 -28.30 0.15
CA HIS A 241 10.72 -27.55 -0.20
C HIS A 241 11.08 -26.48 0.84
N VAL A 242 10.18 -26.19 1.79
CA VAL A 242 10.43 -25.25 2.89
C VAL A 242 11.26 -25.94 3.96
N LYS A 243 12.51 -25.50 4.12
CA LYS A 243 13.47 -26.07 5.08
C LYS A 243 13.89 -25.08 6.16
N ASP A 244 13.78 -23.80 5.85
CA ASP A 244 14.23 -22.69 6.68
C ASP A 244 13.43 -21.42 6.37
N LEU A 245 13.80 -20.31 7.00
CA LEU A 245 13.14 -19.02 6.80
C LEU A 245 13.32 -18.48 5.38
N ILE A 246 14.46 -18.73 4.73
CA ILE A 246 14.78 -18.19 3.40
C ILE A 246 13.88 -18.87 2.36
N THR A 247 13.85 -20.21 2.38
CA THR A 247 12.96 -21.01 1.52
C THR A 247 11.48 -20.75 1.83
N TYR A 248 11.12 -20.54 3.09
CA TYR A 248 9.75 -20.11 3.44
C TYR A 248 9.40 -18.77 2.76
N GLN A 249 10.29 -17.78 2.81
CA GLN A 249 10.05 -16.46 2.20
C GLN A 249 9.91 -16.57 0.68
N GLU A 250 10.78 -17.34 0.04
CA GLU A 250 10.74 -17.59 -1.41
C GLU A 250 9.40 -18.22 -1.84
N PHE A 251 9.04 -19.35 -1.21
CA PHE A 251 7.79 -20.05 -1.54
C PHE A 251 6.54 -19.31 -1.03
N GLY A 252 6.69 -18.46 -0.02
CA GLY A 252 5.66 -17.55 0.48
C GLY A 252 5.28 -16.52 -0.57
N SER A 253 6.25 -15.94 -1.28
CA SER A 253 6.00 -15.05 -2.43
C SER A 253 5.34 -15.79 -3.59
N ALA A 254 5.75 -17.04 -3.87
CA ALA A 254 5.11 -17.88 -4.89
C ALA A 254 3.70 -18.37 -4.51
N SER A 255 3.26 -18.12 -3.27
CA SER A 255 1.97 -18.57 -2.71
C SER A 255 0.98 -17.41 -2.49
N THR A 256 1.14 -16.27 -3.16
CA THR A 256 0.25 -15.10 -3.02
C THR A 256 -1.22 -15.47 -3.20
N LEU A 257 -1.61 -16.05 -4.34
CA LEU A 257 -3.01 -16.44 -4.58
C LEU A 257 -3.54 -17.43 -3.53
N TRP A 258 -2.69 -18.34 -3.02
CA TRP A 258 -3.10 -19.27 -1.96
C TRP A 258 -3.45 -18.56 -0.64
N LYS A 259 -2.73 -17.48 -0.30
CA LYS A 259 -3.02 -16.62 0.85
C LYS A 259 -4.25 -15.74 0.60
N GLU A 260 -4.41 -15.20 -0.60
CA GLU A 260 -5.58 -14.41 -0.98
C GLU A 260 -6.88 -15.22 -0.92
N VAL A 261 -6.85 -16.46 -1.38
CA VAL A 261 -8.00 -17.36 -1.29
C VAL A 261 -8.43 -17.57 0.16
N PHE A 262 -7.48 -17.76 1.09
CA PHE A 262 -7.83 -17.89 2.49
C PHE A 262 -8.44 -16.62 3.05
N ALA A 263 -7.86 -15.47 2.73
CA ALA A 263 -8.34 -14.19 3.24
C ALA A 263 -9.76 -13.86 2.78
N ASP A 264 -10.04 -14.05 1.49
CA ASP A 264 -11.37 -13.85 0.92
C ASP A 264 -12.40 -14.85 1.48
N LEU A 265 -12.01 -16.11 1.68
CA LEU A 265 -12.89 -17.11 2.31
C LEU A 265 -13.16 -16.78 3.77
N TYR A 266 -12.14 -16.45 4.56
CA TYR A 266 -12.29 -16.12 5.97
C TYR A 266 -13.23 -14.93 6.15
N MET A 267 -13.06 -13.87 5.34
CA MET A 267 -13.95 -12.72 5.30
C MET A 267 -15.38 -13.12 4.93
N ALA A 268 -15.57 -13.92 3.88
CA ALA A 268 -16.90 -14.40 3.48
C ALA A 268 -17.57 -15.22 4.59
N GLY A 269 -16.84 -16.14 5.21
CA GLY A 269 -17.30 -16.94 6.35
C GLY A 269 -17.73 -16.06 7.52
N TYR A 270 -16.95 -15.02 7.84
CA TYR A 270 -17.29 -14.08 8.90
C TYR A 270 -18.60 -13.36 8.60
N LEU A 271 -18.79 -12.88 7.36
CA LEU A 271 -20.04 -12.24 6.94
C LEU A 271 -21.23 -13.20 7.04
N TYR A 272 -21.07 -14.45 6.65
CA TYR A 272 -22.15 -15.44 6.74
C TYR A 272 -22.64 -15.69 8.17
N ILE A 273 -21.75 -15.61 9.16
CA ILE A 273 -22.10 -15.79 10.57
C ILE A 273 -22.71 -14.51 11.14
N ASN A 274 -22.06 -13.37 10.93
CA ASN A 274 -22.32 -12.15 11.70
C ASN A 274 -23.24 -11.15 10.97
N HIS A 275 -23.33 -11.25 9.64
CA HIS A 275 -24.13 -10.39 8.77
C HIS A 275 -24.94 -11.19 7.72
N PRO A 276 -25.64 -12.27 8.12
CA PRO A 276 -26.28 -13.21 7.20
C PRO A 276 -27.32 -12.53 6.29
N GLY A 277 -27.93 -11.44 6.79
CA GLY A 277 -28.94 -10.68 6.06
C GLY A 277 -28.44 -10.05 4.77
N ILE A 278 -27.13 -9.86 4.58
CA ILE A 278 -26.52 -9.21 3.39
C ILE A 278 -25.31 -9.97 2.83
N ALA A 279 -24.80 -10.97 3.56
CA ALA A 279 -23.55 -11.67 3.23
C ALA A 279 -23.50 -12.22 1.81
N ASP A 280 -24.54 -12.93 1.34
CA ASP A 280 -24.53 -13.51 -0.01
C ASP A 280 -24.35 -12.47 -1.10
N GLN A 281 -24.99 -11.30 -0.99
CA GLN A 281 -24.86 -10.23 -1.98
C GLN A 281 -23.47 -9.60 -1.96
N ILE A 282 -22.92 -9.37 -0.77
CA ILE A 282 -21.56 -8.82 -0.64
C ILE A 282 -20.54 -9.81 -1.23
N VAL A 283 -20.62 -11.08 -0.86
CA VAL A 283 -19.69 -12.12 -1.34
C VAL A 283 -19.82 -12.30 -2.86
N GLN A 284 -21.04 -12.26 -3.40
CA GLN A 284 -21.26 -12.31 -4.85
C GLN A 284 -20.66 -11.10 -5.57
N ASN A 285 -20.88 -9.89 -5.04
CA ASN A 285 -20.32 -8.67 -5.62
C ASN A 285 -18.79 -8.67 -5.56
N TRP A 286 -18.22 -9.13 -4.44
CA TRP A 286 -16.79 -9.28 -4.27
C TRP A 286 -16.21 -10.27 -5.27
N SER A 287 -16.86 -11.43 -5.45
CA SER A 287 -16.46 -12.42 -6.45
C SER A 287 -16.45 -11.83 -7.87
N LYS A 288 -17.44 -11.01 -8.23
CA LYS A 288 -17.48 -10.34 -9.54
C LYS A 288 -16.38 -9.31 -9.70
N LEU A 289 -16.03 -8.58 -8.63
CA LEU A 289 -14.91 -7.64 -8.65
C LEU A 289 -13.58 -8.36 -8.87
N ARG A 290 -13.36 -9.46 -8.15
CA ARG A 290 -12.15 -10.30 -8.33
C ARG A 290 -12.07 -10.90 -9.73
N GLU A 291 -13.19 -11.38 -10.28
CA GLU A 291 -13.26 -11.88 -11.65
C GLU A 291 -12.95 -10.79 -12.69
N LYS A 292 -13.50 -9.58 -12.51
CA LYS A 292 -13.24 -8.45 -13.40
C LYS A 292 -11.77 -8.06 -13.45
N ASN A 293 -11.07 -8.15 -12.32
CA ASN A 293 -9.67 -7.73 -12.20
C ASN A 293 -8.68 -8.87 -12.43
N ALA A 294 -9.13 -10.08 -12.76
CA ALA A 294 -8.31 -11.29 -12.72
C ALA A 294 -7.12 -11.28 -13.69
N GLU A 295 -7.23 -10.56 -14.81
CA GLU A 295 -6.16 -10.42 -15.82
C GLU A 295 -5.07 -9.45 -15.35
N ASP A 296 -5.45 -8.37 -14.65
CA ASP A 296 -4.53 -7.34 -14.18
C ASP A 296 -3.95 -7.67 -12.78
N ASP A 297 -4.61 -8.56 -12.04
CA ASP A 297 -4.30 -8.89 -10.64
C ASP A 297 -4.47 -10.39 -10.37
N GLU A 298 -3.59 -11.19 -10.99
CA GLU A 298 -3.62 -12.65 -10.85
C GLU A 298 -3.50 -13.13 -9.39
N GLY A 299 -2.85 -12.32 -8.53
CA GLY A 299 -2.70 -12.59 -7.10
C GLY A 299 -4.04 -12.69 -6.40
N HIS A 300 -5.01 -11.86 -6.78
CA HIS A 300 -6.34 -11.81 -6.16
C HIS A 300 -7.43 -12.49 -6.99
N SER A 301 -7.09 -13.34 -7.97
CA SER A 301 -8.02 -14.10 -8.79
C SER A 301 -8.74 -15.24 -8.03
N THR A 302 -9.50 -14.90 -7.00
CA THR A 302 -10.12 -15.81 -6.01
C THR A 302 -11.59 -16.16 -6.31
N SER A 303 -12.16 -15.61 -7.39
CA SER A 303 -13.60 -15.70 -7.73
C SER A 303 -14.13 -17.14 -7.76
N CYS A 304 -13.34 -18.10 -8.26
CA CYS A 304 -13.73 -19.51 -8.29
C CYS A 304 -14.02 -20.06 -6.87
N TRP A 305 -13.17 -19.78 -5.88
CA TRP A 305 -13.36 -20.25 -4.51
C TRP A 305 -14.53 -19.54 -3.83
N LEU A 306 -14.70 -18.24 -4.05
CA LEU A 306 -15.86 -17.49 -3.55
C LEU A 306 -17.19 -18.02 -4.13
N ASN A 307 -17.19 -18.44 -5.40
CA ASN A 307 -18.34 -19.09 -6.03
C ASN A 307 -18.64 -20.49 -5.46
N ILE A 308 -17.61 -21.23 -5.05
CA ILE A 308 -17.79 -22.50 -4.32
C ILE A 308 -18.33 -22.23 -2.91
N ALA A 309 -17.77 -21.27 -2.19
CA ALA A 309 -18.19 -20.89 -0.85
C ALA A 309 -19.67 -20.47 -0.78
N GLN A 310 -20.18 -19.83 -1.84
CA GLN A 310 -21.60 -19.48 -1.97
C GLN A 310 -22.52 -20.71 -1.98
N LYS A 311 -22.05 -21.89 -2.43
CA LYS A 311 -22.86 -23.11 -2.61
C LYS A 311 -22.69 -24.14 -1.49
N LEU A 312 -21.61 -24.04 -0.71
CA LEU A 312 -21.33 -24.96 0.38
C LEU A 312 -22.04 -24.57 1.69
N PRO A 313 -22.22 -25.51 2.63
CA PRO A 313 -22.69 -25.19 3.97
C PRO A 313 -21.86 -24.07 4.61
N LYS A 314 -22.55 -23.05 5.15
CA LYS A 314 -21.92 -21.90 5.80
C LYS A 314 -21.39 -22.28 7.19
N PRO A 315 -20.31 -21.65 7.66
CA PRO A 315 -19.83 -21.88 9.02
C PRO A 315 -20.88 -21.33 10.01
N LYS A 316 -20.99 -21.96 11.19
CA LYS A 316 -21.99 -21.56 12.19
C LYS A 316 -21.40 -20.66 13.27
N THR A 317 -20.10 -20.73 13.49
CA THR A 317 -19.41 -20.01 14.56
C THR A 317 -18.07 -19.47 14.09
N ASN A 318 -17.60 -18.38 14.72
CA ASN A 318 -16.30 -17.78 14.38
C ASN A 318 -15.12 -18.76 14.61
N LYS A 319 -15.29 -19.78 15.46
CA LYS A 319 -14.29 -20.83 15.72
C LYS A 319 -14.07 -21.75 14.51
N GLU A 320 -15.06 -21.86 13.63
CA GLU A 320 -15.00 -22.72 12.44
C GLU A 320 -14.33 -22.01 11.25
N LEU A 321 -14.09 -20.70 11.31
CA LEU A 321 -13.65 -19.91 10.15
C LEU A 321 -12.35 -20.41 9.52
N ILE A 322 -11.35 -20.76 10.33
CA ILE A 322 -10.06 -21.26 9.84
C ILE A 322 -10.27 -22.57 9.08
N THR A 323 -10.85 -23.57 9.74
CA THR A 323 -11.08 -24.91 9.17
C THR A 323 -12.00 -24.85 7.96
N TRP A 324 -13.07 -24.03 8.01
CA TRP A 324 -13.98 -23.85 6.89
C TRP A 324 -13.29 -23.24 5.68
N SER A 325 -12.46 -22.21 5.89
CA SER A 325 -11.69 -21.56 4.82
C SER A 325 -10.67 -22.52 4.22
N ASP A 326 -9.94 -23.28 5.04
CA ASP A 326 -8.96 -24.25 4.55
C ASP A 326 -9.60 -25.38 3.75
N ASN A 327 -10.75 -25.89 4.18
CA ASN A 327 -11.47 -26.95 3.48
C ASN A 327 -11.88 -26.51 2.06
N ILE A 328 -12.35 -25.28 1.91
CA ILE A 328 -12.71 -24.74 0.59
C ILE A 328 -11.46 -24.41 -0.21
N ARG A 329 -10.46 -23.75 0.39
CA ARG A 329 -9.19 -23.40 -0.26
C ARG A 329 -8.50 -24.64 -0.84
N SER A 330 -8.54 -25.75 -0.12
CA SER A 330 -7.94 -27.05 -0.48
C SER A 330 -8.65 -27.80 -1.61
N THR A 331 -9.73 -27.24 -2.18
CA THR A 331 -10.39 -27.84 -3.34
C THR A 331 -9.52 -27.71 -4.60
N SER A 332 -9.28 -28.83 -5.27
CA SER A 332 -8.52 -28.86 -6.53
C SER A 332 -9.30 -28.31 -7.74
N LYS A 333 -10.61 -28.06 -7.58
CA LYS A 333 -11.51 -27.60 -8.66
C LYS A 333 -11.14 -26.24 -9.25
N CYS A 334 -10.53 -25.35 -8.47
CA CYS A 334 -10.21 -23.99 -8.91
C CYS A 334 -8.79 -23.84 -9.46
N LYS A 335 -7.80 -24.53 -8.87
CA LYS A 335 -6.41 -24.47 -9.33
C LYS A 335 -5.69 -25.78 -9.03
N SER A 336 -5.79 -26.73 -9.96
CA SER A 336 -5.18 -28.06 -9.78
C SER A 336 -3.65 -28.01 -9.65
N ASP A 337 -2.99 -27.00 -10.23
CA ASP A 337 -1.53 -26.85 -10.20
C ASP A 337 -0.97 -26.39 -8.84
N PHE A 338 -1.82 -26.06 -7.87
CA PHE A 338 -1.39 -25.89 -6.48
C PHE A 338 -0.98 -27.20 -5.81
N TYR A 339 -1.43 -28.33 -6.37
CA TYR A 339 -1.30 -29.64 -5.75
C TYR A 339 -0.38 -30.60 -6.52
N LYS A 340 0.03 -30.23 -7.73
CA LYS A 340 0.96 -31.01 -8.56
C LYS A 340 2.40 -30.63 -8.19
N SER A 341 3.24 -31.63 -7.96
CA SER A 341 4.67 -31.46 -7.64
C SER A 341 5.51 -31.26 -8.89
#